data_AF-A0A3C0X1I6-F1
#
_entry.id   AF-A0A3C0X1I6-F1
#
_cell.length_a   1.000
_cell.length_b   1.000
_cell.length_c   1.000
_cell.angle_alpha   90.00
_cell.angle_beta   90.00
_cell.angle_gamma   90.00
#
_symmetry.space_group_name_H-M   'P 1'
#
loop_
_entity.id
_entity.type
_entity.pdbx_description
1 polymer ?
#
loop_
_entity_poly.entity_id
_entity_poly.type
_entity_poly.pdbx_seq_one_letter_code
_entity_poly.pdbx_strand_id
1 'polypeptide(L)'
;MSEKKDICRFTIQFNPADPCHRKVIELLNSQGRSKAQFISNAITHYIHCTQTPDISDNTPTDIEAMIISAVNRYMENRGENAVPKPDAGIKDTPQKQNGVPFDDNDIQAITDTLSMFRKR
;
A
#
# COMPACT_ATOMS: atom_id res chain seq x y z
N MET A 1 -9.18 28.79 37.97
CA MET A 1 -8.61 29.55 36.83
C MET A 1 -7.97 28.54 35.89
N SER A 2 -8.69 28.07 34.88
CA SER A 2 -8.16 27.05 33.95
C SER A 2 -7.18 27.71 32.99
N GLU A 3 -5.91 27.32 33.08
CA GLU A 3 -4.85 27.80 32.20
C GLU A 3 -5.18 27.50 30.74
N LYS A 4 -5.18 28.53 29.91
CA LYS A 4 -5.42 28.43 28.48
C LYS A 4 -4.26 27.64 27.88
N LYS A 5 -4.58 26.55 27.16
CA LYS A 5 -3.66 25.72 26.38
C LYS A 5 -2.60 26.61 25.71
N ASP A 6 -1.32 26.37 26.00
CA ASP A 6 -0.19 27.14 25.46
C ASP A 6 -0.30 27.24 23.94
N ILE A 7 -0.78 28.39 23.44
CA ILE A 7 -1.18 28.58 22.04
C ILE A 7 0.02 28.39 21.09
N CYS A 8 1.23 28.59 21.61
CA CYS A 8 2.49 28.47 20.87
C CYS A 8 3.13 27.08 20.93
N ARG A 9 2.54 26.11 21.64
CA ARG A 9 3.12 24.77 21.79
C ARG A 9 2.37 23.75 20.93
N PHE A 10 3.08 23.20 19.95
CA PHE A 10 2.58 22.14 19.08
C PHE A 10 3.30 20.83 19.39
N THR A 11 2.57 19.72 19.35
CA THR A 11 3.13 18.36 19.43
C THR A 11 2.83 17.64 18.13
N ILE A 12 3.88 17.19 17.45
CA ILE A 12 3.79 16.52 16.15
C ILE A 12 4.45 15.15 16.30
N GLN A 13 3.71 14.09 15.93
CA GLN A 13 4.23 12.73 15.92
C GLN A 13 4.45 12.29 14.47
N PHE A 14 5.67 11.86 14.14
CA PHE A 14 6.01 11.35 12.82
C PHE A 14 5.90 9.82 12.79
N ASN A 15 5.54 9.27 11.62
CA ASN A 15 5.53 7.82 11.39
C ASN A 15 6.92 7.34 10.91
N PRO A 16 7.68 6.55 11.69
CA PRO A 16 9.00 6.07 11.25
C PRO A 16 8.94 5.00 10.15
N ALA A 17 7.75 4.42 9.88
CA ALA A 17 7.55 3.48 8.78
C ALA A 17 7.53 4.17 7.41
N ASP A 18 7.18 5.46 7.36
CA ASP A 18 7.22 6.25 6.12
C ASP A 18 8.65 6.78 5.85
N PRO A 19 9.27 6.44 4.71
CA PRO A 19 10.61 6.93 4.34
C PRO A 19 10.73 8.46 4.28
N CYS A 20 9.67 9.17 3.86
CA CYS A 20 9.66 10.63 3.81
C CYS A 20 9.69 11.22 5.22
N HIS A 21 8.85 10.70 6.12
CA HIS A 21 8.85 11.10 7.53
C HIS A 21 10.18 10.76 8.21
N ARG A 22 10.80 9.61 7.90
CA ARG A 22 12.10 9.23 8.46
C ARG A 22 13.19 10.27 8.16
N LYS A 23 13.27 10.74 6.91
CA LYS A 23 14.21 11.81 6.53
C LYS A 23 13.95 13.10 7.33
N VAL A 24 12.69 13.49 7.49
CA VAL A 24 12.31 14.67 8.28
C VAL A 24 12.67 14.50 9.76
N ILE A 25 12.46 13.31 10.33
CA ILE A 25 12.83 12.98 11.72
C ILE A 25 14.33 13.15 11.92
N GLU A 26 15.15 12.56 11.06
CA GLU A 26 16.62 12.67 11.12
C GLU A 26 17.07 14.14 11.02
N LEU A 27 16.51 14.88 10.06
CA LEU A 27 16.82 16.28 9.84
C LEU A 27 16.43 17.16 11.03
N LEU A 28 15.22 16.98 11.58
CA LEU A 28 14.79 17.74 12.75
C LEU A 28 15.62 17.37 13.98
N ASN A 29 15.92 16.08 14.19
CA ASN A 29 16.73 15.64 15.32
C ASN A 29 18.13 16.26 15.30
N SER A 30 18.76 16.40 14.13
CA SER A 30 20.08 17.05 13.99
C SER A 30 20.09 18.54 14.36
N GLN A 31 18.95 19.25 14.25
CA GLN A 31 18.85 20.68 14.63
C GLN A 31 18.93 20.95 16.15
N GLY A 32 18.88 19.95 17.02
CA GLY A 32 18.94 20.17 18.47
C GLY A 32 17.82 21.11 18.99
N ARG A 33 18.19 22.26 19.58
CA ARG A 33 17.25 23.25 20.15
C ARG A 33 16.63 24.20 19.10
N SER A 34 17.14 24.24 17.87
CA SER A 34 16.63 25.15 16.82
C SER A 34 15.54 24.54 15.95
N LYS A 35 14.95 23.39 16.33
CA LYS A 35 13.85 22.73 15.59
C LYS A 35 12.70 23.68 15.26
N ALA A 36 12.28 24.50 16.21
CA ALA A 36 11.18 25.46 16.00
C ALA A 36 11.52 26.51 14.95
N GLN A 37 12.75 27.04 14.97
CA GLN A 37 13.23 28.00 13.96
C GLN A 37 13.36 27.35 12.58
N PHE A 38 13.88 26.11 12.54
CA PHE A 38 14.02 25.35 11.31
C PHE A 38 12.65 25.11 10.65
N ILE A 39 11.66 24.67 11.42
CA ILE A 39 10.28 24.47 10.94
C ILE A 39 9.69 25.80 10.45
N SER A 40 9.86 26.89 11.21
CA SER A 40 9.39 28.22 10.79
C SER A 40 9.97 28.64 9.45
N ASN A 41 11.29 28.50 9.27
CA ASN A 41 11.97 28.87 8.03
C ASN A 41 11.51 28.02 6.85
N ALA A 42 11.31 26.72 7.06
CA ALA A 42 10.82 25.82 6.03
C ALA A 42 9.40 26.20 5.57
N ILE A 43 8.50 26.52 6.52
CA ILE A 43 7.13 26.98 6.21
C ILE A 43 7.16 28.32 5.48
N THR A 44 7.94 29.29 5.97
CA THR A 44 8.10 30.59 5.31
C THR A 44 8.63 30.42 3.89
N HIS A 45 9.63 29.56 3.68
CA HIS A 45 10.15 29.28 2.35
C HIS A 45 9.10 28.62 1.45
N TYR A 46 8.34 27.64 1.96
CA TYR A 46 7.29 26.96 1.21
C TYR A 46 6.24 27.95 0.68
N ILE A 47 5.74 28.85 1.54
CA ILE A 47 4.70 29.84 1.16
C ILE A 47 5.19 30.81 0.08
N HIS A 48 6.48 31.19 0.11
CA HIS A 48 7.03 32.20 -0.81
C HIS A 48 7.67 31.61 -2.07
N CYS A 49 7.76 30.28 -2.20
CA CYS A 49 8.37 29.63 -3.36
C CYS A 49 7.32 29.21 -4.40
N THR A 50 7.33 29.90 -5.55
CA THR A 50 6.47 29.62 -6.72
C THR A 50 6.77 28.30 -7.44
N GLN A 51 7.81 27.57 -7.03
CA GLN A 51 8.22 26.27 -7.60
C GLN A 51 7.79 25.07 -6.74
N THR A 52 7.06 25.28 -5.64
CA THR A 52 6.63 24.16 -4.81
C THR A 52 5.44 23.44 -5.45
N PRO A 53 5.48 22.10 -5.60
CA PRO A 53 4.33 21.34 -6.08
C PRO A 53 3.20 21.48 -5.06
N ASP A 54 1.99 21.71 -5.56
CA ASP A 54 0.78 21.79 -4.74
C ASP A 54 0.71 20.52 -3.88
N ILE A 55 0.64 20.68 -2.56
CA ILE A 55 0.40 19.54 -1.67
C ILE A 55 -1.04 19.14 -1.98
N SER A 56 -1.22 18.14 -2.85
CA SER A 56 -2.50 17.49 -2.99
C SER A 56 -2.75 16.84 -1.63
N ASP A 57 -3.50 17.53 -0.77
CA ASP A 57 -4.13 16.95 0.40
C ASP A 57 -5.10 15.89 -0.12
N ASN A 58 -4.55 14.73 -0.51
CA ASN A 58 -5.32 13.57 -0.90
C ASN A 58 -5.96 13.07 0.39
N THR A 59 -7.07 13.70 0.76
CA THR A 59 -7.90 13.22 1.85
C THR A 59 -8.27 11.77 1.56
N PRO A 60 -8.53 10.93 2.57
CA PRO A 60 -8.88 9.52 2.36
C PRO A 60 -10.02 9.34 1.33
N THR A 61 -10.96 10.27 1.31
CA THR A 61 -12.07 10.36 0.34
C THR A 61 -11.59 10.59 -1.09
N ASP A 62 -10.54 11.38 -1.28
CA ASP A 62 -9.97 11.70 -2.59
C ASP A 62 -9.23 10.49 -3.19
N ILE A 63 -8.54 9.73 -2.34
CA ILE A 63 -7.90 8.46 -2.73
C ILE A 63 -8.96 7.43 -3.11
N GLU A 64 -10.04 7.32 -2.33
CA GLU A 64 -11.15 6.42 -2.62
C GLU A 64 -11.84 6.78 -3.94
N ALA A 65 -12.13 8.07 -4.17
CA ALA A 65 -12.70 8.57 -5.42
C ALA A 65 -11.76 8.32 -6.63
N MET A 66 -10.46 8.48 -6.44
CA MET A 66 -9.45 8.18 -7.47
C MET A 66 -9.41 6.68 -7.80
N ILE A 67 -9.44 5.80 -6.79
CA ILE A 67 -9.48 4.35 -6.98
C ILE A 67 -10.76 3.93 -7.70
N ILE A 68 -11.93 4.43 -7.28
CA ILE A 68 -13.22 4.15 -7.91
C ILE A 68 -13.20 4.58 -9.38
N SER A 69 -12.68 5.78 -9.65
CA SER A 69 -12.56 6.31 -11.03
C SER A 69 -11.61 5.48 -11.90
N ALA A 70 -10.47 5.03 -11.35
CA ALA A 70 -9.53 4.16 -12.05
C ALA A 70 -10.12 2.77 -12.36
N VAL A 71 -10.86 2.19 -11.41
CA VAL A 71 -11.55 0.89 -11.58
C VAL A 71 -12.67 1.00 -12.61
N ASN A 72 -13.50 2.05 -12.53
CA ASN A 72 -14.59 2.28 -13.50
C ASN A 72 -14.05 2.44 -14.91
N ARG A 73 -12.97 3.21 -15.10
CA ARG A 73 -12.30 3.37 -16.39
C ARG A 73 -11.74 2.03 -16.92
N TYR A 74 -11.22 1.17 -16.05
CA TYR A 74 -10.75 -0.17 -16.46
C TYR A 74 -11.91 -1.11 -16.85
N MET A 75 -13.07 -0.99 -16.19
CA MET A 75 -14.27 -1.76 -16.51
C MET A 75 -14.96 -1.28 -17.79
N GLU A 76 -15.02 0.03 -18.02
CA GLU A 76 -15.57 0.63 -19.24
C GLU A 76 -14.74 0.23 -20.47
N ASN A 77 -13.41 0.26 -20.36
CA ASN A 77 -12.50 -0.19 -21.43
C ASN A 77 -12.57 -1.70 -21.74
N ARG A 78 -13.20 -2.52 -20.90
CA ARG A 78 -13.46 -3.95 -21.19
C ARG A 78 -14.66 -4.16 -22.13
N GLY A 79 -15.50 -3.15 -22.34
CA GLY A 79 -16.67 -3.24 -23.22
C GLY A 79 -16.35 -3.21 -24.73
N GLU A 80 -15.18 -2.72 -25.14
CA GLU A 80 -14.87 -2.48 -26.57
C GLU A 80 -13.77 -3.37 -27.17
N ASN A 81 -13.14 -4.26 -26.38
CA ASN A 81 -12.11 -5.18 -26.90
C ASN A 81 -12.50 -6.65 -26.72
N ALA A 82 -13.67 -7.01 -27.26
CA ALA A 82 -14.08 -8.40 -27.46
C ALA A 82 -14.13 -8.75 -28.95
N VAL A 83 -12.97 -8.83 -29.61
CA VAL A 83 -12.84 -9.65 -30.83
C VAL A 83 -11.46 -10.32 -30.83
N PRO A 84 -11.36 -11.62 -30.50
CA PRO A 84 -10.25 -12.44 -30.95
C PRO A 84 -10.57 -12.96 -32.36
N LYS A 85 -9.79 -12.54 -33.36
CA LYS A 85 -9.74 -13.21 -34.67
C LYS A 85 -9.07 -14.58 -34.51
N PRO A 86 -9.58 -15.66 -35.14
CA PRO A 86 -8.91 -16.95 -35.14
C PRO A 86 -7.81 -16.94 -36.20
N ASP A 87 -6.55 -17.09 -35.78
CA ASP A 87 -5.45 -17.39 -36.70
C ASP A 87 -4.73 -18.66 -36.24
N ALA A 88 -4.15 -19.33 -37.23
CA ALA A 88 -4.03 -20.76 -37.35
C ALA A 88 -2.88 -21.37 -36.51
N GLY A 89 -3.15 -22.58 -36.03
CA GLY A 89 -2.23 -23.72 -36.11
C GLY A 89 -0.89 -23.62 -35.37
N ILE A 90 -0.84 -24.13 -34.14
CA ILE A 90 0.36 -24.79 -33.62
C ILE A 90 -0.06 -26.14 -33.04
N LYS A 91 0.61 -27.17 -33.54
CA LYS A 91 0.36 -28.59 -33.32
C LYS A 91 0.65 -28.95 -31.86
N ASP A 92 -0.34 -29.56 -31.20
CA ASP A 92 -0.19 -30.20 -29.89
C ASP A 92 0.94 -31.24 -29.90
N THR A 93 1.91 -31.01 -29.03
CA THR A 93 2.84 -32.05 -28.56
C THR A 93 2.38 -32.38 -27.13
N PRO A 94 2.13 -33.65 -26.77
CA PRO A 94 1.41 -33.98 -25.53
C PRO A 94 2.23 -33.62 -24.29
N GLN A 95 1.72 -32.66 -23.52
CA GLN A 95 2.22 -32.25 -22.22
C GLN A 95 1.95 -33.35 -21.19
N LYS A 96 3.03 -33.87 -20.59
CA LYS A 96 3.04 -34.75 -19.41
C LYS A 96 2.12 -34.19 -18.32
N GLN A 97 1.02 -34.90 -18.09
CA GLN A 97 0.19 -34.74 -16.89
C GLN A 97 0.92 -35.51 -15.78
N ASN A 98 1.64 -34.82 -14.90
CA ASN A 98 2.03 -35.42 -13.62
C ASN A 98 0.80 -35.45 -12.71
N GLY A 99 -0.18 -36.28 -13.06
CA GLY A 99 -1.18 -36.75 -12.12
C GLY A 99 -0.57 -37.94 -11.39
N VAL A 100 0.08 -37.70 -10.25
CA VAL A 100 0.36 -38.81 -9.33
C VAL A 100 -1.00 -39.26 -8.82
N PRO A 101 -1.42 -40.52 -9.02
CA PRO A 101 -2.64 -41.02 -8.42
C PRO A 101 -2.43 -40.98 -6.91
N PHE A 102 -3.21 -40.16 -6.19
CA PHE A 102 -3.35 -40.32 -4.75
C PHE A 102 -3.92 -41.72 -4.53
N ASP A 103 -3.13 -42.62 -3.96
CA ASP A 103 -3.58 -43.97 -3.70
C ASP A 103 -4.35 -44.02 -2.36
N ASP A 104 -5.07 -45.12 -2.13
CA ASP A 104 -5.82 -45.30 -0.88
C ASP A 104 -4.90 -45.33 0.36
N ASN A 105 -3.60 -45.59 0.18
CA ASN A 105 -2.61 -45.64 1.24
C ASN A 105 -2.22 -44.21 1.69
N ASP A 106 -2.09 -43.28 0.75
CA ASP A 106 -1.90 -41.84 1.02
C ASP A 106 -3.10 -41.26 1.77
N ILE A 107 -4.32 -41.65 1.39
CA ILE A 107 -5.55 -41.24 2.08
C ILE A 107 -5.59 -41.82 3.52
N GLN A 108 -5.13 -43.06 3.69
CA GLN A 108 -5.08 -43.70 5.01
C GLN A 108 -4.04 -43.06 5.93
N ALA A 109 -2.88 -42.68 5.41
CA ALA A 109 -1.82 -42.00 6.17
C ALA A 109 -2.28 -40.63 6.70
N ILE A 110 -3.03 -39.88 5.89
CA ILE A 110 -3.63 -38.59 6.30
C ILE A 110 -4.65 -38.81 7.42
N THR A 111 -5.49 -39.84 7.28
CA THR A 111 -6.54 -40.17 8.25
C THR A 111 -5.97 -40.60 9.60
N ASP A 112 -4.93 -41.42 9.60
CA ASP A 112 -4.25 -41.89 10.81
C ASP A 112 -3.63 -40.70 11.57
N THR A 113 -2.95 -39.80 10.85
CA THR A 113 -2.35 -38.60 11.42
C THR A 113 -3.39 -37.69 12.08
N LEU A 114 -4.54 -37.46 11.42
CA LEU A 114 -5.65 -36.67 11.98
C LEU A 114 -6.27 -37.31 13.23
N SER A 115 -6.29 -38.65 13.29
CA SER A 115 -6.84 -39.38 14.43
C SER A 115 -6.00 -39.24 15.70
N MET A 116 -4.67 -39.08 15.57
CA MET A 116 -3.76 -38.87 16.70
C MET A 116 -4.01 -37.55 17.44
N PHE A 117 -4.51 -36.51 16.75
CA PHE A 117 -4.83 -35.22 17.36
C PHE A 117 -6.19 -35.19 18.06
N ARG A 118 -7.06 -36.17 17.75
CA ARG A 118 -8.45 -36.19 18.24
C ARG A 118 -8.62 -36.85 19.61
N LYS A 119 -7.53 -37.40 20.18
CA LYS A 119 -7.55 -38.14 21.46
C LYS A 119 -6.77 -37.46 22.59
N ARG A 120 -6.86 -36.12 22.67
CA ARG A 120 -6.50 -35.35 23.88
C ARG A 120 -7.69 -34.56 24.37
#